data_AF-A0A6V7BCR6-F1
#
_entry.id   AF-A0A6V7BCR6-F1
#
_cell.length_a   1.000
_cell.length_b   1.000
_cell.length_c   1.000
_cell.angle_alpha   90.00
_cell.angle_beta   90.00
_cell.angle_gamma   90.00
#
_symmetry.space_group_name_H-M   'P 1'
#
loop_
_entity.id
_entity.type
_entity.pdbx_description
1 polymer ?
#
loop_
_entity_poly.entity_id
_entity_poly.type
_entity_poly.pdbx_seq_one_letter_code
_entity_poly.pdbx_strand_id
1 'polypeptide(L)'
;MQLVLTDRAQLSAQRPSASSPLTWHLADLSTKHALLFSGLGWGEMPLHKVDKDLAEGRLVELAVQGLPLDGAQLPMCAIYRSAAPPGPAGRWMIDRLKQCASTRRNNVLTA
;
A
#
# COMPACT_ATOMS: atom_id res chain seq x y z
N MET A 1 15.06 3.57 11.67
CA MET A 1 15.08 2.32 10.89
C MET A 1 13.84 2.33 10.01
N GLN A 2 14.02 2.37 8.68
CA GLN A 2 12.90 2.34 7.74
C GLN A 2 12.54 0.89 7.39
N LEU A 3 11.26 0.54 7.51
CA LEU A 3 10.72 -0.78 7.15
C LEU A 3 10.24 -0.75 5.70
N VAL A 4 10.95 -1.46 4.83
CA VAL A 4 10.68 -1.47 3.38
C VAL A 4 10.19 -2.85 2.98
N LEU A 5 9.01 -2.90 2.37
CA LEU A 5 8.49 -4.12 1.77
C LEU A 5 9.30 -4.43 0.51
N THR A 6 9.87 -5.61 0.44
CA THR A 6 10.63 -6.06 -0.74
C THR A 6 9.81 -7.12 -1.44
N ASP A 7 9.38 -6.82 -2.66
CA ASP A 7 8.77 -7.80 -3.53
C ASP A 7 9.81 -8.87 -3.88
N ARG A 8 9.52 -10.13 -3.54
CA ARG A 8 10.44 -11.26 -3.76
C ARG A 8 10.42 -11.74 -5.20
N ALA A 9 9.45 -11.29 -6.01
CA ALA A 9 9.47 -11.53 -7.42
C ALA A 9 10.55 -10.65 -8.06
N GLN A 10 11.60 -11.27 -8.59
CA GLN A 10 12.66 -10.61 -9.38
C GLN A 10 12.13 -9.89 -10.64
N LEU A 11 10.81 -9.76 -10.82
CA LEU A 11 10.13 -9.19 -11.97
C LEU A 11 9.90 -7.68 -11.85
N SER A 12 9.96 -7.09 -10.65
CA SER A 12 9.96 -5.64 -10.50
C SER A 12 11.40 -5.13 -10.44
N ALA A 13 11.94 -4.68 -11.58
CA ALA A 13 13.25 -4.02 -11.66
C ALA A 13 13.28 -2.63 -10.98
N GLN A 14 12.29 -2.32 -10.13
CA GLN A 14 12.25 -1.09 -9.35
C GLN A 14 12.70 -1.42 -7.94
N ARG A 15 13.94 -1.01 -7.62
CA ARG A 15 14.41 -1.00 -6.23
C ARG A 15 13.42 -0.14 -5.44
N PRO A 16 12.93 -0.63 -4.28
CA PRO A 16 12.14 0.23 -3.43
C PRO A 16 12.98 1.44 -3.06
N SER A 17 12.43 2.64 -3.25
CA SER A 17 13.07 3.90 -2.94
C SER A 17 13.26 4.00 -1.42
N ALA A 18 14.36 3.48 -0.92
CA ALA A 18 14.76 3.64 0.47
C ALA A 18 15.16 5.10 0.69
N SER A 19 14.35 5.82 1.47
CA SER A 19 14.60 7.21 1.86
C SER A 19 15.57 7.33 3.04
N SER A 20 15.95 6.21 3.68
CA SER A 20 16.83 6.17 4.84
C SER A 20 18.04 5.25 4.59
N PRO A 21 19.26 5.64 5.03
CA PRO A 21 20.46 4.81 4.93
C PRO A 21 20.38 3.52 5.77
N LEU A 22 19.34 3.37 6.60
CA LEU A 22 19.21 2.29 7.55
C LEU A 22 17.83 1.61 7.37
N THR A 23 17.81 0.64 6.46
CA THR A 23 16.60 0.01 5.94
C THR A 23 16.56 -1.47 6.27
N TRP A 24 15.42 -1.95 6.79
CA TRP A 24 15.13 -3.36 6.97
C TRP A 24 14.12 -3.83 5.93
N HIS A 25 14.50 -4.89 5.21
CA HIS A 25 13.70 -5.48 4.15
C HIS A 25 12.76 -6.53 4.73
N LEU A 26 11.46 -6.35 4.50
CA LEU A 26 10.41 -7.25 4.96
C LEU A 26 9.76 -7.96 3.78
N ALA A 27 9.38 -9.22 3.97
CA ALA A 27 8.76 -10.04 2.94
C ALA A 27 7.23 -9.88 2.85
N ASP A 28 6.60 -9.30 3.88
CA ASP A 28 5.16 -9.19 3.96
C ASP A 28 4.69 -7.97 4.78
N LEU A 29 3.46 -7.54 4.52
CA LEU A 29 2.85 -6.39 5.19
C LEU A 29 2.44 -6.67 6.64
N SER A 30 2.19 -7.92 7.02
CA SER A 30 1.74 -8.26 8.37
C SER A 30 2.89 -8.16 9.37
N THR A 31 4.07 -8.64 9.01
CA THR A 31 5.32 -8.43 9.76
C THR A 31 5.64 -6.95 9.88
N LYS A 32 5.44 -6.16 8.81
CA LYS A 32 5.61 -4.70 8.87
C LYS A 32 4.66 -4.06 9.88
N HIS A 33 3.40 -4.45 9.90
CA HIS A 33 2.42 -3.95 10.87
C HIS A 33 2.83 -4.28 12.31
N ALA A 34 3.23 -5.52 12.60
CA ALA A 34 3.67 -5.92 13.94
C ALA A 34 4.92 -5.14 14.40
N LEU A 35 5.86 -4.85 13.50
CA LEU A 35 7.05 -4.07 13.80
C LEU A 35 6.75 -2.58 14.01
N LEU A 36 5.81 -2.00 13.26
CA LEU A 36 5.32 -0.64 13.49
C LEU A 36 4.62 -0.54 14.84
N PHE A 37 3.74 -1.49 15.13
CA PHE A 37 2.99 -1.54 16.37
C PHE A 37 3.87 -1.69 17.61
N SER A 38 5.00 -2.41 17.48
CA SER A 38 5.99 -2.57 18.55
C SER A 38 7.03 -1.44 18.64
N GLY A 39 6.93 -0.41 17.77
CA GLY A 39 7.82 0.75 17.79
C GLY A 39 9.24 0.48 17.24
N LEU A 40 9.44 -0.64 16.54
CA LEU A 40 10.75 -1.06 16.04
C LEU A 40 11.18 -0.36 14.74
N GLY A 41 10.33 0.50 14.17
CA GLY A 41 10.65 1.28 12.97
C GLY A 41 9.49 2.11 12.45
N TRP A 42 9.67 2.69 11.26
CA TRP A 42 8.65 3.47 10.55
C TRP A 42 8.56 3.05 9.08
N GLY A 43 7.43 3.28 8.43
CA GLY A 43 7.27 3.04 6.99
C GLY A 43 5.81 3.07 6.55
N GLU A 44 5.59 3.19 5.24
CA GLU A 44 4.25 3.32 4.66
C GLU A 44 3.38 2.07 4.89
N MET A 45 2.10 2.25 5.21
CA MET A 45 1.12 1.18 5.29
C MET A 45 -0.17 1.51 4.56
N PRO A 46 -0.84 0.52 3.94
CA PRO A 46 -2.19 0.72 3.44
C PRO A 46 -3.10 1.17 4.60
N LEU A 47 -3.81 2.28 4.41
CA LEU A 47 -4.66 2.88 5.44
C LEU A 47 -5.59 1.86 6.10
N HIS A 48 -6.23 0.98 5.32
CA HIS A 48 -7.15 -0.04 5.82
C HIS A 48 -6.54 -1.04 6.82
N LYS A 49 -5.22 -1.16 6.91
CA LYS A 49 -4.52 -2.02 7.88
C LYS A 49 -4.23 -1.31 9.21
N VAL A 50 -4.13 0.02 9.20
CA VAL A 50 -3.68 0.83 10.34
C VAL A 50 -4.72 1.85 10.82
N ASP A 51 -5.83 2.02 10.11
CA ASP A 51 -6.89 2.99 10.39
C ASP A 51 -7.38 2.92 11.85
N LYS A 52 -7.60 1.70 12.36
CA LYS A 52 -7.97 1.49 13.77
C LYS A 52 -6.86 1.91 14.74
N ASP A 53 -5.61 1.59 14.43
CA ASP A 53 -4.47 1.92 15.29
C ASP A 53 -4.19 3.43 15.31
N LEU A 54 -4.42 4.11 14.18
CA LEU A 54 -4.37 5.57 14.07
C LEU A 54 -5.49 6.23 14.87
N ALA A 55 -6.73 5.73 14.72
CA ALA A 55 -7.88 6.24 15.46
C ALA A 55 -7.74 6.06 16.99
N GLU A 56 -7.09 4.98 17.42
CA GLU A 56 -6.81 4.69 18.83
C GLU A 56 -5.51 5.33 19.34
N GLY A 57 -4.79 6.08 18.49
CA GLY A 57 -3.53 6.74 18.85
C GLY A 57 -2.37 5.79 19.15
N ARG A 58 -2.49 4.51 18.79
CA ARG A 58 -1.44 3.49 18.91
C ARG A 58 -0.37 3.67 17.82
N LEU A 59 -0.77 4.23 16.68
CA LEU A 59 0.11 4.69 15.62
C LEU A 59 -0.15 6.18 15.34
N VAL A 60 0.84 6.83 14.76
CA VAL A 60 0.81 8.25 14.36
C VAL A 60 1.32 8.37 12.93
N GLU A 61 0.70 9.24 12.15
CA GLU A 61 1.13 9.58 10.80
C GLU A 61 2.39 10.45 10.84
N LEU A 62 3.38 10.11 9.99
CA LEU A 62 4.68 10.77 9.95
C LEU A 62 4.81 11.61 8.68
N ALA A 63 5.05 12.91 8.85
CA ALA A 63 5.39 13.82 7.75
C ALA A 63 6.87 13.64 7.36
N VAL A 64 7.13 12.73 6.40
CA VAL A 64 8.48 12.48 5.89
C VAL A 64 8.76 13.39 4.68
N GLN A 65 9.84 14.16 4.73
CA GLN A 65 10.25 15.03 3.62
C GLN A 65 10.46 14.20 2.34
N GLY A 66 9.80 14.62 1.24
CA GLY A 66 9.89 13.97 -0.06
C GLY A 66 8.85 12.86 -0.30
N LEU A 67 7.98 12.55 0.67
CA LEU A 67 6.82 11.67 0.48
C LEU A 67 5.52 12.49 0.54
N PRO A 68 4.52 12.19 -0.31
CA PRO A 68 3.20 12.79 -0.21
C PRO A 68 2.56 12.44 1.14
N LEU A 69 1.95 13.41 1.80
CA LEU A 69 1.20 13.18 3.05
C LEU A 69 0.01 12.26 2.82
N ASP A 70 -0.66 12.36 1.67
CA ASP A 70 -1.78 11.48 1.29
C ASP A 70 -1.35 10.02 0.97
N GLY A 71 -0.05 9.71 1.13
CA GLY A 71 0.55 8.43 0.82
C GLY A 71 0.67 8.14 -0.67
N ALA A 72 1.30 7.01 -1.00
CA ALA A 72 1.36 6.51 -2.36
C ALA A 72 0.06 5.78 -2.73
N GLN A 73 -0.65 6.25 -3.76
CA GLN A 73 -1.76 5.49 -4.34
C GLN A 73 -1.20 4.27 -5.07
N LEU A 74 -1.45 3.07 -4.52
CA LEU A 74 -1.10 1.83 -5.18
C LEU A 74 -2.23 1.43 -6.15
N PRO A 75 -2.04 1.53 -7.48
CA PRO A 75 -3.08 1.17 -8.43
C PRO A 75 -3.37 -0.33 -8.37
N MET A 76 -4.65 -0.68 -8.35
CA MET A 76 -5.08 -2.06 -8.57
C MET A 76 -5.28 -2.30 -10.06
N CYS A 77 -4.59 -3.30 -10.62
CA CYS A 77 -4.62 -3.63 -12.04
C CYS A 77 -5.16 -5.04 -12.26
N ALA A 78 -5.98 -5.22 -13.30
CA ALA A 78 -6.35 -6.54 -13.80
C ALA A 78 -5.44 -6.91 -14.98
N ILE A 79 -4.76 -8.05 -14.90
CA ILE A 79 -3.81 -8.51 -15.92
C ILE A 79 -4.40 -9.73 -16.63
N TYR A 80 -4.42 -9.70 -17.96
CA TYR A 80 -4.85 -10.81 -18.81
C TYR A 80 -4.06 -10.81 -20.12
N ARG A 81 -3.95 -11.98 -20.77
CA ARG A 81 -3.25 -12.10 -22.06
C ARG A 81 -4.06 -11.42 -23.15
N SER A 82 -3.43 -10.60 -23.99
CA SER A 82 -4.12 -9.94 -25.12
C SER A 82 -4.75 -10.94 -26.10
N ALA A 83 -4.10 -12.10 -26.29
CA ALA A 83 -4.60 -13.18 -27.15
C ALA A 83 -5.76 -14.00 -26.53
N ALA A 84 -6.03 -13.82 -25.23
CA ALA A 84 -7.07 -14.56 -24.50
C ALA A 84 -7.77 -13.59 -23.53
N PRO A 85 -8.62 -12.68 -24.05
CA PRO A 85 -9.32 -11.73 -23.21
C PRO A 85 -10.29 -12.47 -22.26
N PRO A 86 -10.58 -11.88 -21.09
CA PRO A 86 -11.52 -12.47 -20.15
C PRO A 86 -12.90 -12.67 -20.80
N GLY A 87 -13.49 -13.84 -20.56
CA GLY A 87 -14.86 -14.13 -20.97
C GLY A 87 -15.90 -13.27 -20.21
N PRO A 88 -17.21 -13.49 -20.43
CA PRO A 88 -18.27 -12.68 -19.84
C PRO A 88 -18.18 -12.58 -18.31
N ALA A 89 -17.91 -13.69 -17.62
CA ALA A 89 -17.73 -13.70 -16.17
C ALA A 89 -16.49 -12.91 -15.71
N GLY A 90 -15.36 -13.03 -16.43
CA GLY A 90 -14.13 -12.31 -16.10
C GLY A 90 -14.27 -10.79 -16.29
N ARG A 91 -14.91 -10.37 -17.39
CA ARG A 91 -15.23 -8.94 -17.63
C ARG A 91 -16.17 -8.40 -16.57
N TRP A 92 -17.23 -9.14 -16.25
CA TRP A 92 -18.15 -8.77 -15.18
C TRP A 92 -17.44 -8.58 -13.84
N MET A 93 -16.53 -9.49 -13.46
CA MET A 93 -15.76 -9.39 -12.22
C MET A 93 -14.84 -8.15 -12.22
N ILE A 94 -14.12 -7.91 -13.33
CA ILE A 94 -13.25 -6.73 -13.48
C ILE A 94 -14.08 -5.44 -13.33
N ASP A 95 -15.22 -5.36 -13.98
CA ASP A 95 -16.07 -4.16 -13.93
C ASP A 95 -16.69 -3.97 -12.54
N ARG A 96 -17.05 -5.06 -11.84
CA ARG A 96 -17.46 -5.00 -10.43
C ARG A 96 -16.35 -4.47 -9.53
N LEU A 97 -15.11 -4.93 -9.70
CA LEU A 97 -13.97 -4.45 -8.92
C LEU A 97 -13.70 -2.96 -9.15
N LYS A 98 -13.84 -2.47 -10.39
CA LYS A 98 -13.73 -1.02 -10.71
C LYS A 98 -14.77 -0.19 -9.96
N GLN A 99 -16.02 -0.67 -9.87
CA GLN A 99 -17.10 0.00 -9.14
C GLN A 99 -16.85 0.05 -7.62
N CYS A 100 -16.31 -1.03 -7.06
CA CYS A 100 -15.93 -1.07 -5.64
C CYS A 100 -14.79 -0.08 -5.34
N ALA A 101 -13.81 0.04 -6.24
CA ALA A 101 -12.70 0.97 -6.09
C ALA A 101 -13.11 2.45 -6.18
N SER A 102 -14.12 2.79 -7.01
CA SER A 102 -14.62 4.18 -7.10
C SER A 102 -15.38 4.65 -5.86
N THR A 103 -15.86 3.73 -5.02
CA THR A 103 -16.68 4.05 -3.84
C THR A 103 -15.84 4.59 -2.67
N ARG A 104 -14.51 4.50 -2.72
CA ARG A 104 -13.61 4.94 -1.63
C ARG A 104 -12.89 6.27 -1.91
N ARG A 105 -13.50 7.15 -2.71
CA ARG A 105 -12.85 8.36 -3.25
C ARG A 105 -13.34 9.69 -2.68
N ASN A 106 -14.04 9.70 -1.53
CA ASN A 106 -14.40 10.93 -0.83
C ASN A 106 -14.00 10.84 0.64
N ASN A 107 -12.97 11.61 1.00
CA ASN A 107 -12.98 12.55 2.13
C ASN A 107 -11.62 13.25 2.18
N VAL A 108 -11.51 14.34 1.42
CA VAL A 108 -10.53 15.40 1.68
C VAL A 108 -11.21 16.33 2.68
N LEU A 109 -10.77 16.34 3.93
CA LEU A 109 -11.16 17.37 4.90
C LEU A 109 -10.11 18.48 4.83
N THR A 110 -10.55 19.67 4.40
CA THR A 110 -9.77 20.91 4.45
C THR A 110 -10.18 21.70 5.69
N ALA A 111 -9.17 22.13 6.44
CA ALA A 111 -9.15 23.06 7.59
C ALA A 111 -9.77 22.57 8.91
#